data_AF-A0A1H3CN01-F1
#
_entry.id   AF-A0A1H3CN01-F1
#
_cell.length_a   1.000
_cell.length_b   1.000
_cell.length_c   1.000
_cell.angle_alpha   90.00
_cell.angle_beta   90.00
_cell.angle_gamma   90.00
#
_symmetry.space_group_name_H-M   'P 1'
#
loop_
_entity.id
_entity.type
_entity.pdbx_description
1 polymer ?
#
loop_
_entity_poly.entity_id
_entity_poly.type
_entity_poly.pdbx_seq_one_letter_code
_entity_poly.pdbx_strand_id
1 'polypeptide(L)' 'MSRLVVLPTSRAGWWLLIAFLAVVAAGIWPVISWVNHAILILGLPLLVVWSYVVIFACFGVMLIANRVLERKEDRHD' A
#
# COMPACT_ATOMS: atom_id res chain seq x y z
N MET A 1 -22.97 -20.35 5.89
CA MET A 1 -21.53 -20.69 6.06
C MET A 1 -20.73 -19.40 6.03
N SER A 2 -20.31 -18.91 7.20
CA SER A 2 -19.55 -17.65 7.30
C SER A 2 -18.19 -17.81 6.65
N ARG A 3 -17.97 -17.17 5.49
CA ARG A 3 -16.63 -17.03 4.93
C ARG A 3 -15.93 -15.93 5.73
N LEU A 4 -15.15 -16.31 6.74
CA LEU A 4 -14.36 -15.37 7.56
C LEU A 4 -13.27 -14.65 6.76
N VAL A 5 -12.89 -15.16 5.59
CA VAL A 5 -11.85 -14.57 4.75
C VAL A 5 -12.33 -14.52 3.31
N VAL A 6 -12.42 -13.31 2.76
CA VAL A 6 -12.72 -13.08 1.34
C VAL A 6 -11.40 -12.82 0.63
N LEU A 7 -10.94 -13.80 -0.15
CA LEU A 7 -9.73 -13.65 -0.98
C LEU A 7 -10.10 -13.14 -2.37
N PRO A 8 -9.22 -12.34 -3.01
CA PRO A 8 -9.41 -11.93 -4.39
C PRO A 8 -9.38 -13.15 -5.32
N THR A 9 -10.41 -13.29 -6.15
CA THR A 9 -10.53 -14.37 -7.16
C THR A 9 -9.82 -14.03 -8.48
N SER A 10 -9.39 -12.78 -8.66
CA SER A 10 -8.78 -12.28 -9.90
C SER A 10 -7.30 -11.94 -9.73
N ARG A 11 -6.50 -12.17 -10.79
CA ARG A 11 -5.07 -11.79 -10.84
C ARG A 11 -4.84 -10.32 -10.50
N ALA A 12 -5.73 -9.43 -10.98
CA ALA A 12 -5.67 -8.00 -10.68
C ALA A 12 -5.87 -7.71 -9.17
N GLY A 13 -6.82 -8.39 -8.53
CA GLY A 13 -7.05 -8.25 -7.08
C GLY A 13 -5.90 -8.80 -6.24
N TRP A 14 -5.23 -9.86 -6.70
CA TRP A 14 -4.02 -10.38 -6.07
C TRP A 14 -2.85 -9.40 -6.14
N TRP A 15 -2.60 -8.78 -7.30
CA TRP A 15 -1.59 -7.71 -7.42
C TRP A 15 -1.90 -6.53 -6.52
N LEU A 16 -3.17 -6.17 -6.39
CA LEU A 16 -3.61 -5.07 -5.55
C LEU A 16 -3.42 -5.34 -4.06
N LEU A 17 -3.72 -6.57 -3.62
CA LEU A 17 -3.45 -7.05 -2.27
C LEU A 17 -1.95 -7.03 -1.96
N ILE A 18 -1.12 -7.53 -2.88
CA ILE A 18 0.35 -7.51 -2.72
C ILE A 18 0.85 -6.07 -2.61
N ALA A 19 0.38 -5.16 -3.48
CA ALA A 19 0.76 -3.75 -3.44
C ALA A 19 0.38 -3.10 -2.09
N PHE A 20 -0.83 -3.37 -1.59
CA PHE A 20 -1.26 -2.89 -0.28
C PHE A 20 -0.41 -3.44 0.87
N LEU A 21 -0.13 -4.74 0.87
CA LEU A 21 0.74 -5.37 1.86
C LEU A 21 2.17 -4.82 1.83
N ALA A 22 2.70 -4.50 0.66
CA ALA A 22 4.00 -3.86 0.52
C ALA A 22 4.03 -2.45 1.12
N VAL A 23 2.97 -1.66 0.95
CA VAL A 23 2.83 -0.35 1.60
C VAL A 23 2.76 -0.47 3.12
N VAL A 24 2.01 -1.45 3.63
CA VAL A 24 1.96 -1.74 5.08
C VAL A 24 3.36 -2.11 5.59
N ALA A 25 4.06 -3.01 4.90
CA ALA A 25 5.42 -3.42 5.25
C ALA A 25 6.39 -2.22 5.29
N ALA A 26 6.25 -1.28 4.35
CA ALA A 26 7.08 -0.06 4.30
C ALA A 26 6.89 0.87 5.52
N GLY A 27 5.77 0.75 6.23
CA GLY A 27 5.51 1.46 7.48
C GLY A 27 5.94 0.71 8.75
N ILE A 28 6.43 -0.53 8.66
CA ILE A 28 6.86 -1.31 9.83
C ILE A 28 8.31 -0.96 10.17
N TRP A 29 8.62 -0.99 11.48
CA TRP A 29 9.93 -0.76 12.08
C TRP A 29 11.15 -1.32 11.31
N PRO A 30 11.19 -2.57 10.82
CA PRO A 30 12.39 -3.09 10.14
C PRO A 30 12.68 -2.36 8.82
N VAL A 31 11.65 -1.89 8.10
CA VAL A 31 11.86 -1.12 6.87
C VAL A 31 12.24 0.31 7.18
N ILE A 32 11.65 0.90 8.22
CA ILE A 32 12.03 2.22 8.71
C ILE A 32 13.50 2.26 9.14
N SER A 33 14.02 1.18 9.71
CA SER A 33 15.44 1.08 10.10
C SER A 33 16.42 1.20 8.92
N TRP A 34 15.97 0.97 7.67
CA TRP A 34 16.79 1.21 6.47
C TRP A 34 16.94 2.70 6.18
N VAL A 35 15.92 3.49 6.50
CA VAL A 35 15.83 4.92 6.21
C VAL A 35 16.29 5.75 7.42
N ASN A 36 16.21 5.18 8.62
CA ASN A 36 16.59 5.83 9.86
C ASN A 36 18.11 5.87 10.03
N HIS A 37 18.74 6.98 9.65
CA HIS A 37 20.15 7.26 9.94
C HIS A 37 20.29 8.01 11.27
N ALA A 38 21.22 7.58 12.12
CA ALA A 38 21.50 8.15 13.45
C ALA A 38 22.10 9.58 13.45
N ILE A 39 22.04 10.29 12.32
CA ILE A 39 22.45 11.69 12.23
C ILE A 39 21.25 12.54 12.62
N LEU A 40 21.27 13.07 13.85
CA LEU A 40 20.16 13.77 14.52
C LEU A 40 19.41 14.82 13.67
N ILE A 41 20.12 15.46 12.74
CA ILE A 41 19.58 16.54 11.91
C ILE A 41 18.87 16.00 10.65
N LEU A 42 19.33 14.88 10.08
CA LEU A 42 18.80 14.34 8.82
C LEU A 42 17.87 13.14 9.02
N GLY A 43 17.96 12.44 10.16
CA GLY A 43 17.08 11.31 10.47
C GLY A 43 15.61 11.72 10.54
N LEU A 44 15.29 12.76 11.32
CA LEU A 44 13.90 13.19 11.50
C LEU A 44 13.25 13.71 10.19
N PRO A 45 13.89 14.60 9.40
CA PRO A 45 13.34 15.02 8.11
C PRO A 45 13.17 13.86 7.12
N LEU A 46 14.12 12.91 7.08
CA LEU A 46 14.06 11.78 6.17
C LEU A 46 12.92 10.81 6.53
N LEU A 47 12.65 10.61 7.83
CA LEU A 47 11.48 9.86 8.29
C LEU A 47 10.15 10.54 7.91
N VAL A 48 10.11 11.88 7.97
CA VAL A 48 8.94 12.65 7.54
C VAL A 48 8.70 12.46 6.04
N VAL A 49 9.75 12.60 5.21
CA VAL A 49 9.66 12.35 3.76
C VAL A 49 9.22 10.92 3.48
N TRP A 50 9.78 9.93 4.18
CA TRP A 50 9.38 8.53 4.05
C TRP A 50 7.91 8.30 4.42
N SER A 51 7.43 8.94 5.48
CA SER A 51 6.02 8.87 5.88
C SER A 51 5.10 9.41 4.78
N TYR A 52 5.47 10.55 4.17
CA TYR A 52 4.72 11.07 3.02
C TYR A 52 4.74 10.10 1.84
N VAL A 53 5.88 9.48 1.53
CA VAL A 53 5.96 8.45 0.48
C VAL A 53 5.00 7.30 0.75
N VAL A 54 4.95 6.78 1.98
CA VAL A 54 4.02 5.70 2.37
C VAL A 54 2.55 6.15 2.24
N ILE A 55 2.22 7.37 2.67
CA ILE A 55 0.86 7.92 2.55
C ILE A 55 0.44 8.03 1.08
N PHE A 56 1.29 8.63 0.24
CA PHE A 56 1.00 8.77 -1.20
C PHE A 56 0.92 7.41 -1.91
N ALA A 57 1.77 6.46 -1.52
CA ALA A 57 1.69 5.09 -2.04
C ALA A 57 0.35 4.43 -1.66
N CYS A 58 -0.09 4.58 -0.41
CA CYS A 58 -1.38 4.06 0.05
C CYS A 58 -2.55 4.67 -0.76
N PHE A 59 -2.54 5.99 -0.91
CA PHE A 59 -3.52 6.70 -1.73
C PHE A 59 -3.50 6.22 -3.18
N GLY A 60 -2.31 6.08 -3.79
CA GLY A 60 -2.15 5.59 -5.16
C GLY A 60 -2.67 4.17 -5.35
N VAL A 61 -2.39 3.26 -4.40
CA VAL A 61 -2.94 1.89 -4.41
C VAL A 61 -4.46 1.92 -4.35
N MET A 62 -5.06 2.74 -3.49
CA MET A 62 -6.52 2.86 -3.41
C MET A 62 -7.12 3.46 -4.68
N LEU A 63 -6.46 4.45 -5.29
CA LEU A 63 -6.92 5.06 -6.54
C LEU A 63 -6.88 4.04 -7.69
N ILE A 64 -5.82 3.23 -7.78
CA ILE A 64 -5.71 2.13 -8.74
C ILE A 64 -6.79 1.08 -8.45
N ALA A 65 -7.05 0.78 -7.17
CA ALA A 65 -8.12 -0.13 -6.75
C ALA A 65 -9.44 0.29 -7.35
N ASN A 66 -9.83 1.55 -7.09
CA ASN A 66 -11.10 2.10 -7.53
C ASN A 66 -11.23 2.05 -9.04
N ARG A 67 -10.19 2.46 -9.79
CA ARG A 67 -10.21 2.38 -11.27
C ARG A 67 -10.30 0.96 -11.82
N VAL A 68 -9.68 -0.01 -11.16
CA VAL A 68 -9.73 -1.43 -11.56
C VAL A 68 -11.10 -2.03 -11.25
N LEU A 69 -11.74 -1.58 -10.16
CA LEU A 69 -13.10 -1.97 -9.77
C LEU A 69 -14.14 -1.37 -10.73
N GLU A 70 -14.11 -0.05 -10.97
CA GLU A 70 -15.00 0.65 -11.92
C GLU A 70 -14.95 0.00 -13.31
N ARG A 71 -13.75 -0.25 -13.85
CA ARG A 71 -13.60 -0.88 -15.17
C ARG A 71 -14.17 -2.30 -15.28
N LYS A 72 -14.31 -3.00 -14.15
CA LYS A 72 -14.91 -4.33 -14.12
C LYS A 72 -16.43 -4.28 -14.01
N GLU A 73 -16.96 -3.27 -13.33
CA GLU A 73 -18.39 -3.00 -13.23
C GLU A 73 -18.95 -2.63 -14.61
N ASP A 74 -18.30 -1.71 -15.33
CA ASP A 74 -18.69 -1.27 -16.68
C ASP A 74 -18.67 -2.39 -17.75
N ARG A 75 -17.99 -3.51 -17.50
CA ARG A 75 -17.91 -4.65 -18.44
C ARG A 75 -19.03 -5.66 -18.24
N HIS A 76 -19.78 -5.55 -17.14
CA HIS A 76 -20.82 -6.50 -16.77
C HIS A 76 -22.25 -6.02 -17.09
N ASP A 77 -22.38 -4.79 -17.59
CA ASP A 77 -23.57 -4.21 -18.22
C ASP A 77 -23.51 -4.33 -19.76
#